data_AF-A0A9D6DLM4-F1
#
_entry.id   AF-A0A9D6DLM4-F1
#
_cell.length_a   1.000
_cell.length_b   1.000
_cell.length_c   1.000
_cell.angle_alpha   90.00
_cell.angle_beta   90.00
_cell.angle_gamma   90.00
#
_symmetry.space_group_name_H-M   'P 1'
#
loop_
_entity.id
_entity.type
_entity.pdbx_description
1 polymer ?
#
loop_
_entity_poly.entity_id
_entity_poly.type
_entity_poly.pdbx_seq_one_letter_code
_entity_poly.pdbx_strand_id
1 'polypeptide(L)'
;MINKNSDNEILEKTRDFDIPEESSLIITKLLEEYGLQKDQDEGIKKFIESTGLNAPSERSRIFENLPGTKISGLVMNCVEGKISFKDLPELLGKSLNISKKEAQKMADDLKNQIIDKAKPTEIEKTTTLPAKEEPIREEPPRPRGKDVYHEPIV
;
A
#
# COMPACT_ATOMS: atom_id res chain seq x y z
N MET A 1 9.35 -40.70 12.59
CA MET A 1 10.13 -40.10 11.48
C MET A 1 9.22 -40.13 10.27
N ILE A 2 8.80 -39.03 9.65
CA ILE A 2 9.54 -37.83 9.21
C ILE A 2 8.67 -36.59 9.43
N ASN A 3 9.34 -35.53 9.86
CA ASN A 3 8.86 -34.17 10.06
C ASN A 3 8.63 -33.49 8.71
N LYS A 4 7.50 -32.80 8.51
CA LYS A 4 7.34 -31.80 7.44
C LYS A 4 6.67 -30.56 8.03
N ASN A 5 7.56 -29.65 8.45
CA ASN A 5 7.30 -28.21 8.54
C ASN A 5 6.95 -27.64 7.16
N SER A 6 6.47 -26.39 7.21
CA SER A 6 6.16 -25.47 6.09
C SER A 6 4.71 -25.66 5.63
N ASP A 7 3.80 -24.71 5.81
CA ASP A 7 3.96 -23.30 5.50
C ASP A 7 3.28 -22.40 6.56
N ASN A 8 4.09 -21.72 7.38
CA ASN A 8 3.65 -20.46 7.98
C ASN A 8 3.76 -19.43 6.85
N GLU A 9 2.67 -19.27 6.10
CA GLU A 9 2.45 -18.09 5.28
C GLU A 9 2.40 -16.90 6.25
N ILE A 10 3.55 -16.27 6.48
CA ILE A 10 3.60 -14.93 7.05
C ILE A 10 2.92 -14.06 5.99
N LEU A 11 1.62 -13.84 6.17
CA LEU A 11 0.91 -12.76 5.50
C LEU A 11 1.70 -11.49 5.86
N GLU A 12 2.57 -11.04 4.95
CA GLU A 12 3.16 -9.71 5.03
C GLU A 12 1.97 -8.76 4.99
N LYS A 13 1.52 -8.37 6.18
CA LYS A 13 0.46 -7.40 6.37
C LYS A 13 0.99 -6.13 5.72
N THR A 14 0.63 -5.87 4.47
CA THR A 14 0.83 -4.58 3.82
C THR A 14 0.15 -3.59 4.73
N ARG A 15 0.96 -2.91 5.55
CA ARG A 15 0.49 -1.78 6.32
C ARG A 15 0.29 -0.73 5.25
N ASP A 16 -0.95 -0.57 4.83
CA ASP A 16 -1.30 0.59 4.04
C ASP A 16 -0.99 1.81 4.92
N PHE A 17 -0.23 2.74 4.38
CA PHE A 17 0.10 3.99 5.03
C PHE A 17 -0.60 5.12 4.28
N ASP A 18 -1.29 5.95 5.04
CA ASP A 18 -1.89 7.17 4.55
C ASP A 18 -0.80 8.25 4.53
N ILE A 19 -0.32 8.53 3.32
CA ILE A 19 0.68 9.56 3.03
C ILE A 19 -0.07 10.88 2.80
N PRO A 20 0.41 12.03 3.31
CA PRO A 20 -0.23 13.32 3.07
C PRO A 20 -0.51 13.58 1.58
N GLU A 21 -1.71 14.01 1.22
CA GLU A 21 -2.11 14.29 -0.17
C GLU A 21 -1.16 15.30 -0.86
N GLU A 22 -0.62 16.23 -0.09
CA GLU A 22 0.32 17.26 -0.55
C GLU A 22 1.73 16.73 -0.86
N SER A 23 2.00 15.44 -0.64
CA SER A 23 3.35 14.87 -0.79
C SER A 23 3.91 15.03 -2.20
N SER A 24 3.07 14.97 -3.23
CA SER A 24 3.47 15.23 -4.62
C SER A 24 3.96 16.67 -4.82
N LEU A 25 3.28 17.65 -4.21
CA LEU A 25 3.66 19.06 -4.25
C LEU A 25 4.94 19.31 -3.46
N ILE A 26 5.09 18.67 -2.29
CA ILE A 26 6.30 18.76 -1.46
C ILE A 26 7.51 18.21 -2.24
N ILE A 27 7.38 17.04 -2.86
CA ILE A 27 8.45 16.45 -3.68
C ILE A 27 8.80 17.36 -4.85
N THR A 28 7.81 17.94 -5.53
CA THR A 28 8.05 18.88 -6.65
C THR A 28 8.83 20.11 -6.18
N LYS A 29 8.44 20.71 -5.05
CA LYS A 29 9.18 21.86 -4.46
C LYS A 29 10.61 21.49 -4.08
N LEU A 30 10.83 20.30 -3.52
CA LEU A 30 12.18 19.82 -3.21
C LEU A 30 13.01 19.59 -4.48
N LEU A 31 12.43 19.13 -5.58
CA LEU A 31 13.17 19.04 -6.84
C LEU A 31 13.59 20.43 -7.34
N GLU A 32 12.74 21.44 -7.19
CA GLU A 32 13.07 22.83 -7.54
C GLU A 32 14.18 23.40 -6.65
N GLU A 33 14.05 23.29 -5.33
CA GLU A 33 15.01 23.81 -4.35
C GLU A 33 16.42 23.23 -4.51
N TYR A 34 16.52 21.98 -4.97
CA TYR A 34 17.78 21.27 -5.15
C TYR A 34 18.24 21.27 -6.62
N GLY A 35 17.58 22.05 -7.50
CA GLY A 35 18.01 22.23 -8.89
C GLY A 35 17.76 21.04 -9.82
N LEU A 36 16.94 20.07 -9.40
CA LEU A 36 16.60 18.84 -10.14
C LEU A 36 15.35 18.98 -11.02
N GLN A 37 14.66 20.12 -10.97
CA GLN A 37 13.43 20.36 -11.74
C GLN A 37 13.64 20.21 -13.25
N LYS A 38 14.80 20.65 -13.77
CA LYS A 38 15.12 20.53 -15.19
C LYS A 38 15.23 19.06 -15.63
N ASP A 39 15.87 18.23 -14.81
CA ASP A 39 16.01 16.79 -15.07
C ASP A 39 14.65 16.08 -14.99
N GLN A 40 13.80 16.51 -14.05
CA GLN A 40 12.41 16.06 -13.94
C GLN A 40 11.61 16.39 -15.21
N ASP A 41 11.63 17.65 -15.65
CA ASP A 41 10.87 18.13 -16.81
C ASP A 41 11.35 17.45 -18.11
N GLU A 42 12.66 17.31 -18.29
CA GLU A 42 13.24 16.61 -19.44
C GLU A 42 12.84 15.13 -19.45
N GLY A 43 12.84 14.48 -18.28
CA GLY A 43 12.37 13.11 -18.11
C GLY A 43 10.88 12.95 -18.44
N ILE A 44 10.03 13.88 -17.98
CA ILE A 44 8.59 13.89 -18.29
C ILE A 44 8.37 14.08 -19.79
N LYS A 45 9.12 14.99 -20.42
CA LYS A 45 9.04 15.20 -21.87
C LYS A 45 9.37 13.92 -22.64
N LYS A 46 10.47 13.25 -22.27
CA LYS A 46 10.85 11.94 -22.84
C LYS A 46 9.77 10.89 -22.61
N PHE A 47 9.15 10.88 -21.43
CA PHE A 47 8.05 9.97 -21.12
C PHE A 47 6.85 10.21 -22.03
N ILE A 48 6.44 11.46 -22.23
CA ILE A 48 5.34 11.83 -23.14
C ILE A 48 5.71 11.48 -24.59
N GLU A 49 6.92 11.79 -25.05
CA GLU A 49 7.37 11.42 -26.40
C GLU A 49 7.37 9.90 -26.62
N SER A 50 7.70 9.13 -25.58
CA SER A 50 7.62 7.66 -25.61
C SER A 50 6.19 7.10 -25.57
N THR A 51 5.17 7.93 -25.26
CA THR A 51 3.75 7.50 -25.32
C THR A 51 3.23 7.25 -26.73
N GLY A 52 3.99 7.61 -27.77
CA GLY A 52 3.76 7.18 -29.15
C GLY A 52 4.37 5.83 -29.53
N LEU A 53 5.28 5.28 -28.72
CA LEU A 53 6.00 4.02 -28.99
C LEU A 53 5.27 2.85 -28.33
N ASN A 54 4.91 1.81 -29.10
CA ASN A 54 4.31 0.56 -28.60
C ASN A 54 5.31 -0.30 -27.79
N ALA A 55 6.10 0.31 -26.91
CA ALA A 55 7.11 -0.34 -26.07
C ALA A 55 6.84 -0.02 -24.58
N PRO A 56 5.92 -0.75 -23.93
CA PRO A 56 5.59 -0.54 -22.52
C PRO A 56 6.81 -0.58 -21.60
N SER A 57 7.80 -1.43 -21.91
CA SER A 57 9.03 -1.57 -21.14
C SER A 57 9.90 -0.32 -21.13
N GLU A 58 9.94 0.43 -22.22
CA GLU A 58 10.75 1.65 -22.32
C GLU A 58 10.10 2.79 -21.53
N ARG A 59 8.77 2.89 -21.57
CA ARG A 59 8.01 3.86 -20.78
C ARG A 59 8.20 3.65 -19.28
N SER A 60 8.11 2.40 -18.81
CA SER A 60 8.35 2.07 -17.39
C SER A 60 9.75 2.49 -16.95
N ARG A 61 10.77 2.20 -17.77
CA ARG A 61 12.15 2.61 -17.48
C ARG A 61 12.30 4.12 -17.39
N ILE A 62 11.68 4.89 -18.29
CA ILE A 62 11.75 6.36 -18.23
C ILE A 62 11.06 6.87 -16.96
N PHE A 63 9.86 6.35 -16.66
CA PHE A 63 9.07 6.75 -15.50
C PHE A 63 9.77 6.46 -14.17
N GLU A 64 10.34 5.25 -14.02
CA GLU A 64 11.10 4.84 -12.82
C GLU A 64 12.37 5.67 -12.62
N ASN A 65 12.92 6.23 -13.71
CA ASN A 65 14.13 7.03 -13.64
C ASN A 65 13.88 8.51 -13.35
N LEU A 66 12.62 8.98 -13.32
CA LEU A 66 12.30 10.35 -12.97
C LEU A 66 12.73 10.65 -11.52
N PRO A 67 13.41 11.78 -11.26
CA PRO A 67 13.79 12.21 -9.91
C PRO A 67 12.64 12.12 -8.89
N GLY A 68 11.46 12.62 -9.24
CA GLY A 68 10.27 12.57 -8.38
C GLY A 68 9.81 11.15 -8.09
N THR A 69 9.84 10.25 -9.08
CA THR A 69 9.49 8.84 -8.89
C THR A 69 10.48 8.14 -7.95
N LYS A 70 11.78 8.40 -8.11
CA LYS A 70 12.81 7.87 -7.21
C LYS A 70 12.62 8.32 -5.78
N ILE A 71 12.34 9.61 -5.56
CA ILE A 71 12.04 10.16 -4.23
C ILE A 71 10.81 9.50 -3.64
N SER A 72 9.69 9.46 -4.37
CA SER A 72 8.45 8.82 -3.91
C SER A 72 8.66 7.36 -3.52
N GLY A 73 9.39 6.59 -4.33
CA GLY A 73 9.69 5.19 -4.03
C GLY A 73 10.52 5.03 -2.76
N LEU A 74 11.53 5.89 -2.55
CA LEU A 74 12.34 5.87 -1.33
C LEU A 74 11.55 6.29 -0.09
N VAL A 75 10.70 7.31 -0.20
CA VAL A 75 9.82 7.75 0.89
C VAL A 75 8.87 6.63 1.28
N MET A 76 8.22 5.97 0.30
CA MET A 76 7.32 4.86 0.57
C MET A 76 8.05 3.69 1.26
N ASN A 77 9.21 3.30 0.74
CA ASN A 77 10.03 2.26 1.37
C ASN A 77 10.43 2.62 2.82
N CYS A 78 10.66 3.90 3.11
CA CYS A 78 10.99 4.36 4.45
C CYS A 78 9.77 4.32 5.39
N VAL A 79 8.61 4.75 4.92
CA VAL A 79 7.34 4.73 5.65
C VAL A 79 6.92 3.27 5.95
N GLU A 80 7.07 2.39 4.98
CA GLU A 80 6.80 0.95 5.12
C GLU A 80 7.83 0.21 6.00
N GLY A 81 8.94 0.86 6.36
CA GLY A 81 10.01 0.26 7.15
C GLY A 81 10.89 -0.73 6.37
N LYS A 82 10.80 -0.76 5.03
CA LYS A 82 11.69 -1.55 4.16
C LYS A 82 13.12 -1.00 4.15
N ILE A 83 13.27 0.31 4.30
CA ILE A 83 14.56 0.96 4.52
C ILE A 83 14.51 1.77 5.82
N SER A 84 15.64 1.91 6.48
CA SER A 84 15.72 2.79 7.65
C SER A 84 15.91 4.24 7.22
N PHE A 85 15.41 5.18 8.02
CA PHE A 85 15.64 6.61 7.77
C PHE A 85 17.15 6.96 7.73
N LYS A 86 18.00 6.22 8.44
CA LYS A 86 19.45 6.45 8.44
C LYS A 86 20.10 6.18 7.07
N ASP A 87 19.49 5.30 6.28
CA ASP A 87 20.00 4.91 4.96
C ASP A 87 19.43 5.83 3.85
N LEU A 88 18.34 6.55 4.13
CA LEU A 88 17.66 7.41 3.18
C LEU A 88 18.56 8.49 2.55
N PRO A 89 19.40 9.23 3.29
CA PRO A 89 20.34 10.19 2.70
C PRO A 89 21.30 9.55 1.69
N GLU A 90 21.84 8.37 1.99
CA GLU A 90 22.78 7.70 1.09
C GLU A 90 22.08 7.25 -0.19
N LEU A 91 20.88 6.70 -0.06
CA LEU A 91 20.07 6.26 -1.21
C LEU A 91 19.62 7.42 -2.09
N LEU A 92 19.24 8.56 -1.50
CA LEU A 92 18.91 9.78 -2.23
C LEU A 92 20.14 10.31 -3.00
N GLY A 93 21.29 10.38 -2.34
CA GLY A 93 22.55 10.81 -2.95
C GLY A 93 22.92 9.96 -4.17
N LYS A 94 22.81 8.64 -4.06
CA LYS A 94 23.05 7.70 -5.17
C LYS A 94 22.01 7.83 -6.28
N SER A 95 20.74 7.94 -5.93
CA SER A 95 19.63 7.91 -6.88
C SER A 95 19.50 9.18 -7.72
N LEU A 96 19.83 10.32 -7.11
CA LEU A 96 19.72 11.66 -7.69
C LEU A 96 21.07 12.27 -8.07
N ASN A 97 22.18 11.59 -7.78
CA ASN A 97 23.54 12.06 -8.03
C ASN A 97 23.83 13.44 -7.41
N ILE A 98 23.35 13.65 -6.19
CA ILE A 98 23.54 14.90 -5.40
C ILE A 98 24.59 14.70 -4.32
N SER A 99 25.12 15.80 -3.78
CA SER A 99 26.12 15.72 -2.71
C SER A 99 25.55 15.10 -1.43
N LYS A 100 26.41 14.50 -0.61
CA LYS A 100 26.01 13.93 0.69
C LYS A 100 25.31 14.96 1.59
N LYS A 101 25.74 16.23 1.54
CA LYS A 101 25.16 17.32 2.34
C LYS A 101 23.74 17.65 1.87
N GLU A 102 23.52 17.73 0.56
CA GLU A 102 22.21 17.96 -0.02
C GLU A 102 21.28 16.78 0.24
N ALA A 103 21.76 15.55 0.07
CA ALA A 103 20.97 14.36 0.32
C ALA A 103 20.53 14.23 1.79
N GLN A 104 21.39 14.61 2.73
CA GLN A 104 21.04 14.67 4.15
C GLN A 104 19.94 15.71 4.40
N LYS A 105 20.12 16.92 3.88
CA LYS A 105 19.13 17.99 4.05
C LYS A 105 17.78 17.59 3.44
N MET A 106 17.79 17.01 2.25
CA MET A 106 16.57 16.52 1.58
C MET A 106 15.89 15.41 2.39
N ALA A 107 16.66 14.47 2.96
CA ALA A 107 16.10 13.43 3.81
C ALA A 107 15.41 14.03 5.05
N ASP A 108 16.03 15.03 5.69
CA ASP A 108 15.46 15.72 6.84
C ASP A 108 14.18 16.48 6.46
N ASP A 109 14.17 17.15 5.29
CA ASP A 109 13.00 17.85 4.77
C ASP A 109 11.84 16.87 4.47
N LEU A 110 12.13 15.73 3.83
CA LEU A 110 11.16 14.66 3.57
C LEU A 110 10.61 14.05 4.86
N LYS A 111 11.47 13.90 5.87
CA LYS A 111 11.05 13.38 7.17
C LYS A 111 10.02 14.27 7.83
N ASN A 112 10.35 15.56 7.95
CA ASN A 112 9.50 16.53 8.64
C ASN A 112 8.18 16.79 7.91
N GLN A 113 8.20 16.74 6.57
CA GLN A 113 7.05 17.12 5.76
C GLN A 113 6.16 15.94 5.38
N ILE A 114 6.71 14.74 5.22
CA ILE A 114 6.00 13.56 4.72
C ILE A 114 6.05 12.40 5.71
N ILE A 115 7.24 11.88 6.04
CA ILE A 115 7.38 10.61 6.76
C ILE A 115 6.79 10.68 8.17
N ASP A 116 7.10 11.72 8.94
CA ASP A 116 6.58 11.88 10.32
C ASP A 116 5.06 12.16 10.34
N LYS A 117 4.49 12.56 9.20
CA LYS A 117 3.05 12.82 9.04
C LYS A 117 2.28 11.64 8.46
N ALA A 118 2.99 10.63 7.94
CA ALA A 118 2.37 9.42 7.40
C ALA A 118 1.74 8.63 8.55
N LYS A 119 0.46 8.29 8.41
CA LYS A 119 -0.27 7.52 9.41
C LYS A 119 -0.44 6.09 8.90
N PRO A 120 -0.33 5.07 9.76
CA PRO A 120 -0.82 3.75 9.35
C PRO A 120 -2.31 3.89 9.04
N THR A 121 -2.72 3.46 7.86
CA THR A 121 -4.13 3.34 7.50
C THR A 121 -4.72 2.30 8.45
N GLU A 122 -5.53 2.75 9.41
CA GLU A 122 -6.37 1.85 10.18
C GLU A 122 -7.39 1.28 9.20
N ILE A 123 -7.08 0.12 8.63
CA ILE A 123 -8.08 -0.71 7.98
C ILE A 123 -9.01 -1.12 9.13
N GLU A 124 -10.14 -0.41 9.29
CA GLU A 124 -11.25 -0.90 10.08
C GLU A 124 -11.56 -2.29 9.53
N LYS A 125 -11.09 -3.32 10.23
CA LYS A 125 -11.59 -4.68 10.04
C LYS A 125 -13.06 -4.61 10.43
N THR A 126 -13.93 -4.38 9.45
CA THR A 126 -15.34 -4.73 9.52
C THR A 126 -15.38 -6.24 9.69
N THR A 127 -15.21 -6.68 10.93
CA THR A 127 -15.33 -8.08 11.33
C THR A 127 -16.82 -8.32 11.56
N THR A 128 -17.62 -8.25 10.51
CA THR A 128 -18.93 -8.92 10.51
C THR A 128 -18.65 -10.38 10.14
N LEU A 129 -18.13 -11.12 11.11
CA LEU A 129 -18.34 -12.57 11.14
C LEU A 129 -19.86 -12.76 11.27
N PRO A 130 -20.58 -13.36 10.31
CA PRO A 130 -21.90 -13.88 10.64
C PRO A 130 -21.66 -14.95 11.71
N ALA A 131 -22.30 -14.75 12.86
CA ALA A 131 -22.30 -15.72 13.93
C ALA A 131 -22.65 -17.08 13.33
N LYS A 132 -21.78 -18.05 13.61
CA LYS A 132 -21.93 -19.46 13.29
C LYS A 132 -23.29 -19.93 13.84
N GLU A 133 -24.33 -19.98 13.00
CA GLU A 133 -25.55 -20.70 13.34
C GLU A 133 -25.17 -22.17 13.44
N GLU A 134 -25.23 -22.71 14.66
CA GLU A 134 -25.16 -24.13 14.90
C GLU A 134 -26.28 -24.82 14.12
N PRO A 135 -26.02 -25.96 13.44
CA PRO A 135 -27.10 -26.72 12.83
C PRO A 135 -27.93 -27.33 13.96
N ILE A 136 -29.12 -26.78 14.18
CA ILE A 136 -30.12 -27.33 15.08
C ILE A 136 -30.39 -28.77 14.62
N ARG A 137 -29.98 -29.72 15.46
CA ARG A 137 -30.21 -31.15 15.25
C ARG A 137 -31.72 -31.39 15.41
N GLU A 138 -32.44 -31.52 14.29
CA GLU A 138 -33.86 -31.87 14.29
C GLU A 138 -34.04 -33.27 14.89
N GLU A 139 -34.51 -33.33 16.14
CA GLU A 139 -35.08 -34.56 16.70
C GLU A 139 -36.48 -34.78 16.10
N PRO A 140 -36.84 -36.02 15.71
CA PRO A 140 -38.11 -36.30 15.07
C PRO A 140 -39.29 -36.06 16.04
N PRO A 141 -40.38 -35.41 15.60
CA PRO A 141 -41.54 -35.16 16.45
C PRO A 141 -42.24 -36.49 16.81
N ARG A 142 -42.34 -36.78 18.12
CA ARG A 142 -43.19 -37.87 18.64
C ARG A 142 -44.68 -37.52 18.48
N PRO A 143 -45.54 -38.49 18.16
CA PRO A 143 -46.95 -38.24 17.92
C PRO A 143 -47.69 -38.05 19.26
N ARG A 144 -48.56 -37.04 19.33
CA ARG A 144 -49.61 -36.96 20.35
C ARG A 144 -50.95 -36.81 19.63
N GLY A 145 -51.69 -37.92 19.54
CA GLY A 145 -53.13 -37.90 19.23
C GLY A 145 -53.92 -37.19 20.34
N LYS A 146 -55.23 -36.97 20.27
CA LYS A 146 -56.33 -37.36 19.37
C LYS A 146 -57.32 -36.18 19.44
N ASP A 147 -58.18 -36.02 18.44
CA ASP A 147 -59.64 -35.97 18.69
C ASP A 147 -60.38 -35.91 17.35
N VAL A 148 -61.09 -37.00 17.08
CA VAL A 148 -62.05 -37.16 16.00
C VAL A 148 -63.33 -36.47 16.46
N TYR A 149 -63.73 -35.39 15.81
CA TYR A 149 -65.08 -34.85 15.95
C TYR A 149 -65.98 -35.48 14.89
N HIS A 150 -67.03 -36.19 15.33
CA HIS A 150 -68.24 -36.56 14.58
C HIS A 150 -69.32 -35.53 14.95
N GLU A 151 -70.02 -34.85 14.02
CA GLU A 151 -71.31 -35.17 13.36
C GLU A 151 -71.89 -33.81 12.83
N PRO A 152 -73.04 -33.70 12.11
CA PRO A 152 -73.92 -34.71 11.52
C PRO A 152 -74.23 -34.49 10.02
N ILE A 153 -74.96 -35.48 9.50
CA ILE A 153 -75.61 -35.62 8.20
C ILE A 153 -76.54 -34.43 7.86
N VAL A 154 -76.54 -34.02 6.58
CA VAL A 154 -77.72 -33.56 5.84
C VAL A 154 -77.66 -34.15 4.43
#